data_AF-A0A2D0IXR7-F1
#
_entry.id   AF-A0A2D0IXR7-F1
#
_cell.length_a   1.000
_cell.length_b   1.000
_cell.length_c   1.000
_cell.angle_alpha   90.00
_cell.angle_beta   90.00
_cell.angle_gamma   90.00
#
_symmetry.space_group_name_H-M   'P 1'
#
loop_
_entity.id
_entity.type
_entity.pdbx_description
1 polymer ?
#
loop_
_entity_poly.entity_id
_entity_poly.type
_entity_poly.pdbx_seq_one_letter_code
_entity_poly.pdbx_strand_id
1 'polypeptide(L)'
;MRILSIYIKGHSLVLEDVVQAQPWTYALVLFLVSKLVNSQAAALTAIAPMGLQLGVDPKLLIAFFPAAYGYFVLPTYPSDLACIGFDRSGTTKIGKFIINHSFLLPGLLGVSGACTVGYILASTFM
;
A
#
# COMPACT_ATOMS: atom_id res chain seq x y z
N MET A 1 -14.05 -22.11 -22.65
CA MET A 1 -13.72 -20.69 -22.38
C MET A 1 -14.92 -19.80 -21.98
N ARG A 2 -16.13 -19.99 -22.52
CA ARG A 2 -17.29 -19.12 -22.23
C ARG A 2 -17.76 -19.12 -20.75
N ILE A 3 -17.80 -20.29 -20.11
CA ILE A 3 -18.20 -20.43 -18.69
C ILE A 3 -17.17 -19.78 -17.75
N LEU A 4 -15.87 -19.99 -18.01
CA LEU A 4 -14.79 -19.36 -17.24
C LEU A 4 -14.82 -17.82 -17.39
N SER A 5 -15.11 -17.32 -18.59
CA SER A 5 -15.28 -15.88 -18.84
C SER A 5 -16.46 -15.28 -18.10
N ILE A 6 -17.59 -16.01 -17.96
CA ILE A 6 -18.75 -15.57 -17.18
C ILE A 6 -18.43 -15.56 -15.68
N TYR A 7 -17.74 -16.58 -15.18
CA TYR A 7 -17.35 -16.67 -13.77
C TYR A 7 -16.37 -15.55 -13.39
N ILE A 8 -15.37 -15.29 -14.24
CA ILE A 8 -14.43 -14.18 -14.06
C ILE A 8 -15.18 -12.83 -14.10
N LYS A 9 -16.10 -12.62 -15.05
CA LYS A 9 -16.93 -11.40 -15.11
C LYS A 9 -17.81 -11.21 -13.87
N GLY A 10 -18.41 -12.29 -13.36
CA GLY A 10 -19.22 -12.25 -12.15
C GLY A 10 -18.42 -11.79 -10.92
N HIS A 11 -17.18 -12.27 -10.80
CA HIS A 11 -16.27 -11.82 -9.74
C HIS A 11 -15.84 -10.34 -9.94
N SER A 12 -15.56 -9.93 -11.18
CA SER A 12 -15.21 -8.54 -11.50
C SER A 12 -16.33 -7.57 -11.12
N LEU A 13 -17.59 -7.89 -11.40
CA LEU A 13 -18.74 -7.03 -11.05
C LEU A 13 -18.87 -6.81 -9.53
N VAL A 14 -18.72 -7.88 -8.73
CA VAL A 14 -18.78 -7.77 -7.27
C VAL A 14 -17.60 -6.97 -6.72
N LEU A 15 -16.41 -7.13 -7.31
CA LEU A 15 -15.21 -6.39 -6.92
C LEU A 15 -15.29 -4.92 -7.32
N GLU A 16 -15.81 -4.61 -8.50
CA GLU A 16 -16.07 -3.26 -8.99
C GLU A 16 -17.01 -2.51 -8.03
N ASP A 17 -18.14 -3.10 -7.66
CA ASP A 17 -19.11 -2.49 -6.73
C ASP A 17 -18.48 -2.17 -5.36
N VAL A 18 -17.68 -3.10 -4.81
CA VAL A 18 -17.00 -2.89 -3.51
C VAL A 18 -15.94 -1.79 -3.61
N VAL A 19 -15.16 -1.78 -4.69
CA VAL A 19 -14.06 -0.82 -4.88
C VAL A 19 -14.61 0.58 -5.16
N GLN A 20 -15.69 0.70 -5.93
CA GLN A 20 -16.41 1.96 -6.14
C GLN A 20 -17.02 2.48 -4.84
N ALA A 21 -17.60 1.59 -4.03
CA ALA A 21 -18.18 1.97 -2.74
C ALA A 21 -17.12 2.37 -1.71
N GLN A 22 -15.93 1.76 -1.72
CA GLN A 22 -14.88 1.97 -0.71
C GLN A 22 -13.50 2.19 -1.36
N PRO A 23 -13.24 3.35 -1.99
CA PRO A 23 -12.01 3.59 -2.76
C PRO A 23 -10.71 3.55 -1.92
N TRP A 24 -10.80 3.77 -0.61
CA TRP A 24 -9.67 3.66 0.32
C TRP A 24 -9.13 2.22 0.43
N THR A 25 -9.90 1.21 0.05
CA THR A 25 -9.44 -0.19 0.00
C THR A 25 -8.28 -0.38 -0.98
N TYR A 26 -8.20 0.46 -2.03
CA TYR A 26 -7.04 0.51 -2.93
C TYR A 26 -5.74 0.74 -2.16
N ALA A 27 -5.73 1.70 -1.23
CA ALA A 27 -4.55 2.01 -0.42
C ALA A 27 -4.11 0.81 0.42
N LEU A 28 -5.06 0.08 1.01
CA LEU A 28 -4.74 -1.13 1.79
C LEU A 28 -4.14 -2.23 0.93
N VAL A 29 -4.73 -2.51 -0.24
CA VAL A 29 -4.22 -3.52 -1.17
C VAL A 29 -2.81 -3.13 -1.63
N LEU A 30 -2.61 -1.87 -2.03
CA LEU A 30 -1.31 -1.37 -2.46
C LEU A 30 -0.26 -1.47 -1.35
N PHE A 31 -0.63 -1.15 -0.11
CA PHE A 31 0.26 -1.26 1.06
C PHE A 31 0.69 -2.69 1.36
N LEU A 32 -0.26 -3.62 1.36
CA LEU A 32 0.02 -5.04 1.58
C LEU A 32 0.90 -5.61 0.46
N VAL A 33 0.53 -5.33 -0.80
CA VAL A 33 1.28 -5.83 -1.96
C VAL A 33 2.68 -5.25 -1.98
N SER A 34 2.84 -3.94 -1.73
CA SER A 34 4.14 -3.28 -1.59
C SER A 34 5.05 -4.03 -0.64
N LYS A 35 4.52 -4.44 0.51
CA LYS A 35 5.33 -5.21 1.43
C LYS A 35 5.72 -6.58 0.88
N LEU A 36 4.77 -7.31 0.30
CA LEU A 36 5.00 -8.66 -0.23
C LEU A 36 6.02 -8.67 -1.37
N VAL A 37 5.97 -7.68 -2.25
CA VAL A 37 6.91 -7.58 -3.38
C VAL A 37 8.20 -6.84 -3.03
N ASN A 38 8.29 -6.23 -1.83
CA ASN A 38 9.43 -5.43 -1.38
C ASN A 38 9.90 -4.43 -2.44
N SER A 39 8.98 -3.80 -3.19
CA SER A 39 9.31 -2.84 -4.23
C SER A 39 8.12 -1.95 -4.53
N GLN A 40 8.28 -0.64 -4.31
CA GLN A 40 7.21 0.35 -4.53
C GLN A 40 6.80 0.37 -6.01
N ALA A 41 7.80 0.38 -6.90
CA ALA A 41 7.59 0.40 -8.34
C ALA A 41 6.93 -0.89 -8.85
N ALA A 42 7.34 -2.06 -8.35
CA ALA A 42 6.72 -3.33 -8.74
C ALA A 42 5.28 -3.42 -8.24
N ALA A 43 5.02 -2.96 -7.00
CA ALA A 43 3.68 -2.93 -6.44
C ALA A 43 2.74 -2.01 -7.22
N LEU A 44 3.19 -0.80 -7.55
CA LEU A 44 2.43 0.13 -8.38
C LEU A 44 2.20 -0.42 -9.78
N THR A 45 3.24 -0.98 -10.41
CA THR A 45 3.13 -1.62 -11.73
C THR A 45 2.09 -2.75 -11.73
N ALA A 46 1.97 -3.50 -10.64
CA ALA A 46 0.98 -4.56 -10.51
C ALA A 46 -0.43 -4.05 -10.18
N ILE A 47 -0.55 -3.10 -9.24
CA ILE A 47 -1.83 -2.75 -8.60
C ILE A 47 -2.51 -1.54 -9.25
N ALA A 48 -1.77 -0.55 -9.76
CA ALA A 48 -2.36 0.62 -10.39
C ALA A 48 -3.19 0.28 -11.65
N PRO A 49 -2.71 -0.56 -12.60
CA PRO A 49 -3.52 -0.94 -13.75
C PRO A 49 -4.78 -1.72 -13.36
N MET A 50 -4.70 -2.55 -12.32
CA MET A 50 -5.84 -3.29 -11.80
C MET A 50 -6.87 -2.36 -11.14
N GLY A 51 -6.43 -1.36 -10.38
CA GLY A 51 -7.31 -0.35 -9.79
C GLY A 51 -8.10 0.43 -10.86
N LEU A 52 -7.43 0.83 -11.94
CA LEU A 52 -8.11 1.49 -13.07
C LEU A 52 -9.14 0.58 -13.75
N GLN A 53 -8.82 -0.71 -13.93
CA GLN A 53 -9.76 -1.68 -14.51
C GLN A 53 -11.00 -1.90 -13.64
N LEU A 54 -10.85 -1.83 -12.32
CA LEU A 54 -11.96 -1.94 -11.35
C LEU A 54 -12.71 -0.62 -11.14
N GLY A 55 -12.38 0.44 -11.90
CA GLY A 55 -13.09 1.71 -11.87
C GLY A 55 -12.69 2.65 -10.73
N VAL A 56 -11.52 2.46 -10.10
CA VAL A 56 -10.99 3.46 -9.16
C VAL A 56 -10.64 4.73 -9.94
N ASP A 57 -11.11 5.88 -9.46
CA ASP A 57 -10.79 7.18 -10.03
C ASP A 57 -9.26 7.41 -10.05
N PRO A 58 -8.65 7.76 -11.21
CA PRO A 58 -7.22 8.05 -11.32
C PRO A 58 -6.69 9.05 -10.29
N LYS A 59 -7.51 10.03 -9.86
CA LYS A 59 -7.07 10.99 -8.82
C LYS A 59 -6.84 10.31 -7.47
N LEU A 60 -7.60 9.26 -7.16
CA LEU A 60 -7.45 8.48 -5.93
C LEU A 60 -6.23 7.55 -5.99
N LEU A 61 -5.87 7.04 -7.17
CA LEU A 61 -4.59 6.33 -7.35
C LEU A 61 -3.41 7.21 -6.99
N ILE A 62 -3.43 8.47 -7.44
CA ILE A 62 -2.39 9.46 -7.13
C ILE A 62 -2.44 9.83 -5.64
N ALA A 63 -3.63 10.09 -5.09
CA ALA A 63 -3.82 10.42 -3.68
C ALA A 63 -3.25 9.35 -2.73
N PHE A 64 -3.42 8.07 -3.09
CA PHE A 64 -2.97 6.92 -2.29
C PHE A 64 -1.61 6.36 -2.73
N PHE A 65 -0.88 7.04 -3.61
CA PHE A 65 0.48 6.65 -4.00
C PHE A 65 1.41 6.39 -2.80
N PRO A 66 1.36 7.16 -1.68
CA PRO A 66 2.19 6.88 -0.51
C PRO A 66 1.96 5.49 0.11
N ALA A 67 0.81 4.86 -0.12
CA ALA A 67 0.54 3.50 0.35
C ALA A 67 1.48 2.48 -0.31
N ALA A 68 2.12 2.80 -1.44
CA ALA A 68 3.17 1.98 -2.04
C ALA A 68 4.42 1.87 -1.14
N TYR A 69 4.50 2.60 -0.03
CA TYR A 69 5.58 2.52 0.95
C TYR A 69 5.24 1.54 2.11
N GLY A 70 4.94 0.28 1.82
CA GLY A 70 4.60 -0.72 2.84
C GLY A 70 5.78 -1.54 3.37
N TYR A 71 6.97 -1.40 2.77
CA TYR A 71 8.08 -2.33 3.03
C TYR A 71 8.62 -2.29 4.46
N PHE A 72 8.46 -1.16 5.16
CA PHE A 72 8.90 -1.00 6.55
C PHE A 72 8.20 -1.95 7.52
N VAL A 73 7.02 -2.51 7.17
CA VAL A 73 6.21 -3.37 8.06
C VAL A 73 6.95 -4.62 8.52
N LEU A 74 7.83 -5.16 7.68
CA LEU A 74 8.83 -6.14 8.13
C LEU A 74 10.20 -5.57 7.78
N PRO A 75 11.09 -5.34 8.74
CA PRO A 75 12.39 -4.71 8.53
C PRO A 75 13.38 -5.71 7.92
N THR A 76 13.06 -6.22 6.73
CA THR A 76 13.82 -7.23 5.99
C THR A 76 14.78 -6.62 4.98
N TYR A 77 14.71 -5.30 4.77
CA TYR A 77 15.55 -4.61 3.80
C TYR A 77 16.97 -4.43 4.36
N PRO A 78 18.03 -4.61 3.54
CA PRO A 78 19.41 -4.42 4.00
C PRO A 78 19.67 -3.05 4.61
N SER A 79 19.00 -2.01 4.11
CA SER A 79 19.06 -0.65 4.66
C SER A 79 18.52 -0.56 6.09
N ASP A 80 17.46 -1.29 6.41
CA ASP A 80 16.85 -1.29 7.74
C ASP A 80 17.78 -1.95 8.75
N LEU A 81 18.37 -3.09 8.36
CA LEU A 81 19.34 -3.83 9.16
C LEU A 81 20.63 -3.04 9.37
N ALA A 82 21.11 -2.34 8.33
CA ALA A 82 22.25 -1.44 8.45
C ALA A 82 21.95 -0.25 9.38
N CYS A 83 20.75 0.32 9.30
CA CYS A 83 20.31 1.40 10.20
C CYS A 83 20.32 0.95 11.66
N ILE A 84 19.81 -0.25 11.97
CA ILE A 84 19.90 -0.85 13.30
C ILE A 84 21.37 -1.07 13.71
N GLY A 85 22.19 -1.64 12.82
CA GLY A 85 23.59 -1.97 13.13
C GLY A 85 24.49 -0.76 13.35
N PHE A 86 24.19 0.38 12.70
CA PHE A 86 24.94 1.62 12.86
C PHE A 86 24.40 2.53 13.96
N ASP A 87 23.21 2.25 14.51
CA ASP A 87 22.63 3.07 15.57
C ASP A 87 23.31 2.81 16.93
N ARG A 88 24.20 3.73 17.31
CA ARG A 88 24.91 3.71 18.60
C ARG A 88 24.02 4.08 19.79
N SER A 89 22.87 4.72 19.56
CA SER A 89 21.95 5.14 20.63
C SER A 89 21.13 3.97 21.17
N GLY A 90 21.02 2.87 20.40
CA GLY A 90 20.19 1.72 20.74
C GLY A 90 18.68 1.98 20.69
N THR A 91 18.27 3.09 20.06
CA THR A 91 16.85 3.48 19.92
C THR A 91 16.19 2.81 18.72
N THR A 92 16.98 2.42 17.72
CA THR A 92 16.59 1.70 16.51
C THR A 92 16.85 0.22 16.70
N LYS A 93 15.79 -0.56 16.86
CA LYS A 93 15.91 -2.00 17.14
C LYS A 93 14.68 -2.78 16.71
N ILE A 94 14.87 -4.09 16.60
CA ILE A 94 13.79 -5.07 16.53
C ILE A 94 13.61 -5.63 17.94
N GLY A 95 12.38 -5.63 18.44
CA GLY A 95 11.98 -6.18 19.73
C GLY A 95 11.75 -7.68 19.67
N LYS A 96 10.82 -8.18 20.50
CA LYS A 96 10.53 -9.62 20.62
C LYS A 96 9.98 -10.25 19.33
N PHE A 97 9.27 -9.48 18.51
CA PHE A 97 8.64 -9.93 17.27
C PHE A 97 9.16 -9.10 16.09
N ILE A 98 9.21 -9.70 14.89
CA ILE A 98 9.69 -9.01 13.68
C ILE A 98 8.89 -7.73 13.39
N ILE A 99 7.59 -7.73 13.68
CA ILE A 99 6.70 -6.56 13.52
C ILE A 99 6.88 -5.50 14.63
N ASN A 100 7.51 -5.83 15.75
CA ASN A 100 7.75 -4.90 16.84
C ASN A 100 9.12 -4.26 16.64
N HIS A 101 9.20 -3.20 15.85
CA HIS A 101 10.46 -2.51 15.56
C HIS A 101 10.27 -1.00 15.48
N SER A 102 11.36 -0.25 15.68
CA SER A 102 11.33 1.21 15.78
C SER A 102 10.81 1.92 14.52
N PHE A 103 10.91 1.29 13.34
CA PHE A 103 10.41 1.86 12.08
C PHE A 103 8.88 1.82 11.93
N LEU A 104 8.17 0.97 12.67
CA LEU A 104 6.74 0.74 12.43
C LEU A 104 5.91 2.00 12.69
N LEU A 105 6.12 2.65 13.85
CA LEU A 105 5.35 3.82 14.23
C LEU A 105 5.62 5.02 13.30
N PRO A 106 6.87 5.43 13.02
CA PRO A 106 7.16 6.50 12.06
C PRO A 106 6.63 6.18 10.66
N GLY A 107 6.79 4.93 10.20
CA GLY A 107 6.31 4.51 8.89
C GLY A 107 4.79 4.59 8.76
N LEU A 108 4.04 4.09 9.76
CA LEU A 108 2.59 4.15 9.77
C LEU A 108 2.08 5.59 9.81
N LEU A 109 2.68 6.45 10.64
CA LEU A 109 2.31 7.87 10.72
C LEU A 109 2.57 8.58 9.39
N GLY A 110 3.72 8.33 8.76
CA GLY A 110 4.07 8.91 7.48
C GLY A 110 3.12 8.49 6.35
N VAL A 111 2.87 7.18 6.21
CA VAL A 111 2.00 6.66 5.14
C VAL A 111 0.54 7.06 5.35
N SER A 112 0.00 6.88 6.57
CA SER A 112 -1.38 7.24 6.86
C SER A 112 -1.62 8.75 6.73
N GLY A 113 -0.69 9.57 7.24
CA GLY A 113 -0.75 11.03 7.11
C GLY A 113 -0.70 11.47 5.64
N ALA A 114 0.26 10.96 4.87
CA ALA A 114 0.39 11.30 3.46
C ALA A 114 -0.83 10.86 2.62
N CYS A 115 -1.37 9.65 2.87
CA CYS A 115 -2.60 9.19 2.22
C CYS A 115 -3.81 10.04 2.60
N THR A 116 -3.94 10.42 3.87
CA THR A 116 -5.05 11.26 4.35
C THR A 116 -4.99 12.64 3.71
N VAL A 117 -3.82 13.28 3.71
CA VAL A 117 -3.62 14.59 3.07
C VAL A 117 -3.83 14.48 1.56
N GLY A 118 -3.26 13.46 0.91
CA GLY A 118 -3.45 13.21 -0.52
C GLY A 118 -4.92 13.05 -0.89
N TYR A 119 -5.69 12.33 -0.08
CA TYR A 119 -7.12 12.15 -0.28
C TYR A 119 -7.90 13.46 -0.11
N ILE A 120 -7.59 14.27 0.92
CA ILE A 120 -8.21 15.59 1.12
C ILE A 120 -7.91 16.50 -0.08
N LEU A 121 -6.67 16.53 -0.55
CA LEU A 121 -6.29 17.33 -1.71
C LEU A 121 -7.02 16.88 -2.97
N ALA A 122 -7.05 15.58 -3.25
CA ALA A 122 -7.71 15.03 -4.44
C ALA A 122 -9.25 15.15 -4.40
N SER A 123 -9.86 15.19 -3.21
CA SER A 123 -11.30 15.40 -3.08
C SER A 123 -11.70 16.87 -3.16
N THR A 124 -10.79 17.80 -2.84
CA THR A 124 -11.07 19.24 -2.80
C THR A 124 -10.66 19.96 -4.09
N PHE A 125 -9.58 19.55 -4.74
CA PHE A 125 -8.95 20.31 -5.83
C PHE A 125 -8.89 19.59 -7.19
N MET A 126 -9.29 18.31 -7.26
CA MET A 126 -9.23 17.49 -8.47
C MET A 126 -10.58 16.85 -8.77
#